data_AF-F0ZSS7-F1
#
_entry.id   AF-F0ZSS7-F1
#
_cell.length_a   1.000
_cell.length_b   1.000
_cell.length_c   1.000
_cell.angle_alpha   90.00
_cell.angle_beta   90.00
_cell.angle_gamma   90.00
#
_symmetry.space_group_name_H-M   'P 1'
#
loop_
_entity.id
_entity.type
_entity.pdbx_description
1 polymer ?
#
loop_
_entity_poly.entity_id
_entity_poly.type
_entity_poly.pdbx_seq_one_letter_code
_entity_poly.pdbx_strand_id
1 'polypeptide(L)'
;MEDNNDLESVRQHCIKVGAAKIEEMSKVQIQSCLDSLKDKANEITQLFDDCVPRIPTNNPPIYTLVTIFNLLINGELSTFGDSRNRCCKNGEVLLNEMRSFNVNNVSFHTFSLLRGYFENVQDNVLNTDFVFEEIEPYGDVAVDLYEWLDSNYTLLSLKYNDNDEDDEMM
;
A
#
# COMPACT_ATOMS: atom_id res chain seq x y z
N MET A 1 9.23 7.74 44.35
CA MET A 1 8.45 7.92 43.10
C MET A 1 9.40 8.40 42.00
N GLU A 2 10.51 7.67 41.76
CA GLU A 2 11.56 8.10 40.81
C GLU A 2 11.81 7.09 39.67
N ASP A 3 11.26 5.87 39.73
CA ASP A 3 11.50 4.84 38.69
C ASP A 3 10.52 4.87 37.50
N ASN A 4 9.39 5.58 37.60
CA ASN A 4 8.35 5.54 36.56
C ASN A 4 8.68 6.42 35.33
N ASN A 5 9.47 7.50 35.53
CA ASN A 5 9.89 8.39 34.44
C ASN A 5 11.00 7.77 33.56
N ASP A 6 11.83 6.89 34.13
CA ASP A 6 12.91 6.23 33.40
C ASP A 6 12.36 5.13 32.47
N LEU A 7 11.40 4.35 32.96
CA LEU A 7 10.74 3.30 32.16
C LEU A 7 9.96 3.87 30.96
N GLU A 8 9.23 4.97 31.16
CA GLU A 8 8.48 5.62 30.07
C GLU A 8 9.41 6.21 29.02
N SER A 9 10.51 6.84 29.45
CA SER A 9 11.54 7.35 28.54
C SER A 9 12.18 6.23 27.71
N VAL A 10 12.50 5.09 28.33
CA VAL A 10 13.03 3.91 27.64
C VAL A 10 11.98 3.34 26.66
N ARG A 11 10.71 3.25 27.06
CA ARG A 11 9.62 2.80 26.18
C ARG A 11 9.50 3.68 24.94
N GLN A 12 9.43 5.00 25.12
CA GLN A 12 9.34 5.97 24.04
C GLN A 12 10.56 5.92 23.12
N HIS A 13 11.76 5.75 23.68
CA HIS A 13 12.97 5.56 22.89
C HIS A 13 12.90 4.29 22.03
N CYS A 14 12.50 3.16 22.61
CA CYS A 14 12.36 1.89 21.88
C CYS A 14 11.32 1.98 20.75
N ILE A 15 10.19 2.64 20.99
CA ILE A 15 9.16 2.88 19.95
C ILE A 15 9.74 3.69 18.80
N LYS A 16 10.43 4.81 19.10
CA LYS A 16 11.06 5.66 18.08
C LYS A 16 12.12 4.92 17.26
N VAL A 17 12.96 4.10 17.92
CA VAL A 17 13.96 3.27 17.24
C VAL A 17 13.29 2.22 16.35
N GLY A 18 12.22 1.59 16.84
CA GLY A 18 11.42 0.64 16.08
C GLY A 18 10.80 1.27 14.84
N ALA A 19 10.11 2.41 15.00
CA ALA A 19 9.49 3.15 13.90
C ALA A 19 10.53 3.56 12.84
N ALA A 20 11.68 4.09 13.25
CA ALA A 20 12.76 4.45 12.33
C ALA A 20 13.30 3.23 11.55
N LYS A 21 13.36 2.05 12.19
CA LYS A 21 13.81 0.83 11.52
C LYS A 21 12.79 0.31 10.52
N ILE A 22 11.50 0.35 10.86
CA ILE A 22 10.41 -0.01 9.95
C ILE A 22 10.43 0.95 8.75
N GLU A 23 10.55 2.26 8.98
CA GLU A 23 10.65 3.27 7.93
C GLU A 23 11.81 3.00 6.96
N GLU A 24 12.99 2.67 7.49
CA GLU A 24 14.16 2.30 6.70
C GLU A 24 13.88 1.04 5.85
N MET A 25 13.33 -0.01 6.45
CA MET A 25 13.02 -1.27 5.77
C MET A 25 11.99 -1.07 4.65
N SER A 26 10.91 -0.33 4.90
CA SER A 26 9.89 -0.04 3.89
C SER A 26 10.47 0.76 2.72
N LYS A 27 11.36 1.74 2.98
CA LYS A 27 12.04 2.49 1.91
C LYS A 27 12.95 1.60 1.06
N VAL A 28 13.68 0.68 1.69
CA VAL A 28 14.51 -0.30 0.98
C VAL A 28 13.64 -1.22 0.13
N GLN A 29 12.53 -1.72 0.68
CA GLN A 29 11.60 -2.58 -0.06
C GLN A 29 11.01 -1.86 -1.28
N ILE A 30 10.53 -0.62 -1.11
CA ILE A 30 10.04 0.22 -2.22
C ILE A 30 11.06 0.32 -3.34
N GLN A 31 12.33 0.59 -3.01
CA GLN A 31 13.38 0.69 -4.01
C GLN A 31 13.67 -0.67 -4.68
N SER A 32 13.69 -1.76 -3.91
CA SER A 32 13.86 -3.11 -4.43
C SER A 32 12.78 -3.49 -5.44
N CYS A 33 11.50 -3.22 -5.12
CA CYS A 33 10.38 -3.46 -6.03
C CYS A 33 10.52 -2.60 -7.31
N LEU A 34 10.87 -1.32 -7.18
CA LEU A 34 11.10 -0.44 -8.34
C LEU A 34 12.22 -0.96 -9.25
N ASP A 35 13.31 -1.46 -8.66
CA ASP A 35 14.45 -2.02 -9.41
C ASP A 35 14.10 -3.34 -10.10
N SER A 36 13.30 -4.20 -9.47
CA SER A 36 12.79 -5.44 -10.07
C SER A 36 11.83 -5.18 -11.23
N LEU A 37 10.98 -4.15 -11.11
CA LEU A 37 9.94 -3.85 -12.09
C LEU A 37 10.38 -2.94 -13.24
N LYS A 38 11.57 -2.32 -13.17
CA LYS A 38 11.99 -1.21 -14.04
C LYS A 38 11.89 -1.47 -15.55
N ASP A 39 12.05 -2.72 -15.98
CA ASP A 39 12.02 -3.16 -17.39
C ASP A 39 10.81 -4.08 -17.69
N LYS A 40 9.88 -4.24 -16.73
CA LYS A 40 8.75 -5.17 -16.81
C LYS A 40 7.43 -4.50 -17.23
N ALA A 41 7.48 -3.34 -17.88
CA ALA A 41 6.29 -2.57 -18.28
C ALA A 41 5.28 -3.38 -19.12
N ASN A 42 5.78 -4.23 -20.02
CA ASN A 42 4.93 -5.11 -20.84
C ASN A 42 4.26 -6.20 -20.00
N GLU A 43 4.97 -6.79 -19.04
CA GLU A 43 4.45 -7.83 -18.15
C GLU A 43 3.38 -7.27 -17.22
N ILE A 44 3.58 -6.07 -16.68
CA ILE A 44 2.58 -5.35 -15.89
C ILE A 44 1.31 -5.08 -16.73
N THR A 45 1.49 -4.65 -17.98
CA THR A 45 0.36 -4.39 -18.88
C THR A 45 -0.43 -5.67 -19.14
N GLN A 46 0.29 -6.77 -19.43
CA GLN A 46 -0.29 -8.08 -19.68
C GLN A 46 -1.03 -8.62 -18.45
N LEU A 47 -0.45 -8.50 -17.25
CA LEU A 47 -1.09 -8.87 -15.99
C LEU A 47 -2.46 -8.20 -15.83
N PHE A 48 -2.55 -6.91 -16.14
CA PHE A 48 -3.80 -6.16 -16.03
C PHE A 48 -4.79 -6.50 -17.15
N ASP A 49 -4.32 -6.76 -18.36
CA ASP A 49 -5.18 -7.13 -19.51
C ASP A 49 -5.75 -8.55 -19.36
N ASP A 50 -4.96 -9.50 -18.86
CA ASP A 50 -5.39 -10.86 -18.56
C ASP A 50 -6.41 -10.92 -17.42
N CYS A 51 -6.41 -9.90 -16.57
CA CYS A 51 -7.42 -9.68 -15.54
C CYS A 51 -8.66 -8.95 -16.05
N VAL A 52 -8.85 -8.77 -17.36
CA VAL A 52 -10.13 -8.35 -17.95
C VAL A 52 -10.82 -9.58 -18.55
N PRO A 53 -11.46 -10.49 -17.79
CA PRO A 53 -12.28 -11.49 -18.43
C PRO A 53 -13.57 -10.82 -18.93
N ARG A 54 -14.14 -11.39 -19.99
CA ARG A 54 -15.53 -11.11 -20.43
C ARG A 54 -16.59 -11.40 -19.34
N ILE A 55 -16.16 -11.86 -18.15
CA ILE A 55 -16.96 -12.15 -16.95
C ILE A 55 -16.13 -11.70 -15.71
N PRO A 56 -16.58 -10.70 -14.92
CA PRO A 56 -15.76 -10.02 -13.88
C PRO A 56 -15.30 -10.85 -12.67
N THR A 57 -15.48 -12.17 -12.64
CA THR A 57 -15.46 -12.97 -11.40
C THR A 57 -14.19 -13.80 -11.18
N ASN A 58 -13.23 -13.83 -12.10
CA ASN A 58 -12.18 -14.86 -12.06
C ASN A 58 -10.86 -14.44 -11.38
N ASN A 59 -10.52 -13.15 -11.28
CA ASN A 59 -9.24 -12.70 -10.68
C ASN A 59 -9.40 -11.57 -9.62
N PRO A 60 -10.20 -11.75 -8.54
CA PRO A 60 -10.48 -10.69 -7.55
C PRO A 60 -9.25 -9.97 -6.93
N PRO A 61 -8.12 -10.65 -6.64
CA PRO A 61 -6.96 -10.01 -6.03
C PRO A 61 -6.30 -8.96 -6.94
N ILE A 62 -6.13 -9.24 -8.24
CA ILE A 62 -5.53 -8.29 -9.19
C ILE A 62 -6.47 -7.14 -9.51
N TYR A 63 -7.78 -7.39 -9.54
CA TYR A 63 -8.77 -6.31 -9.62
C TYR A 63 -8.58 -5.31 -8.48
N THR A 64 -8.41 -5.83 -7.26
CA THR A 64 -8.23 -5.04 -6.05
C THR A 64 -6.89 -4.30 -6.06
N LEU A 65 -5.81 -4.98 -6.46
CA LEU A 65 -4.48 -4.40 -6.64
C LEU A 65 -4.53 -3.14 -7.52
N VAL A 66 -5.19 -3.23 -8.68
CA VAL A 66 -5.35 -2.10 -9.62
C VAL A 66 -6.14 -0.96 -9.00
N THR A 67 -7.21 -1.24 -8.27
CA THR A 67 -8.00 -0.18 -7.60
C THR A 67 -7.25 0.48 -6.45
N ILE A 68 -6.42 -0.26 -5.72
CA ILE A 68 -5.63 0.26 -4.61
C ILE A 68 -4.50 1.15 -5.12
N PHE A 69 -3.89 0.83 -6.27
CA PHE A 69 -2.96 1.77 -6.92
C PHE A 69 -3.62 3.12 -7.20
N ASN A 70 -4.85 3.13 -7.75
CA ASN A 70 -5.55 4.39 -7.97
C ASN A 70 -5.87 5.12 -6.67
N LEU A 71 -6.32 4.39 -5.65
CA LEU A 71 -6.59 4.98 -4.34
C LEU A 71 -5.33 5.62 -3.75
N LEU A 72 -4.19 4.93 -3.77
CA LEU A 72 -2.95 5.44 -3.20
C LEU A 72 -2.38 6.62 -4.01
N ILE A 73 -2.32 6.51 -5.33
CA ILE A 73 -1.69 7.51 -6.21
C ILE A 73 -2.58 8.75 -6.37
N ASN A 74 -3.88 8.56 -6.58
CA ASN A 74 -4.81 9.65 -6.89
C ASN A 74 -5.69 10.07 -5.71
N GLY A 75 -5.71 9.30 -4.62
CA GLY A 75 -6.53 9.61 -3.44
C GLY A 75 -8.02 9.32 -3.61
N GLU A 76 -8.42 8.58 -4.65
CA GLU A 76 -9.83 8.37 -5.02
C GLU A 76 -10.19 6.87 -5.09
N LEU A 77 -11.33 6.51 -4.50
CA LEU A 77 -11.99 5.23 -4.77
C LEU A 77 -12.43 5.20 -6.24
N SER A 78 -12.24 4.07 -6.90
CA SER A 78 -12.58 3.96 -8.30
C SER A 78 -12.90 2.52 -8.68
N THR A 79 -13.58 2.35 -9.81
CA THR A 79 -13.73 1.02 -10.40
C THR A 79 -12.43 0.58 -11.04
N PHE A 80 -12.29 -0.72 -11.28
CA PHE A 80 -11.17 -1.25 -12.05
C PHE A 80 -11.05 -0.58 -13.44
N GLY A 81 -12.18 -0.34 -14.12
CA GLY A 81 -12.20 0.33 -15.42
C GLY A 81 -11.69 1.77 -15.35
N ASP A 82 -12.04 2.50 -14.30
CA ASP A 82 -11.53 3.86 -14.07
C ASP A 82 -10.03 3.84 -13.78
N SER A 83 -9.58 2.93 -12.91
CA SER A 83 -8.16 2.73 -12.59
C SER A 83 -7.33 2.38 -13.83
N ARG A 84 -7.82 1.47 -14.68
CA ARG A 84 -7.22 1.10 -15.97
C ARG A 84 -7.20 2.24 -16.99
N ASN A 85 -8.01 3.28 -16.81
CA ASN A 85 -7.97 4.46 -17.69
C ASN A 85 -7.12 5.60 -17.11
N ARG A 86 -6.51 5.40 -15.93
CA ARG A 86 -5.72 6.41 -15.19
C ARG A 86 -4.29 5.91 -14.94
N CYS A 87 -3.87 5.81 -13.68
CA CYS A 87 -2.51 5.44 -13.29
C CYS A 87 -2.14 4.01 -13.70
N CYS A 88 -3.12 3.11 -13.81
CA CYS A 88 -2.91 1.74 -14.24
C CYS A 88 -3.21 1.56 -15.72
N LYS A 89 -3.00 2.56 -16.60
CA LYS A 89 -3.29 2.43 -18.04
C LYS A 89 -2.43 1.41 -18.76
N ASN A 90 -1.15 1.38 -18.45
CA ASN A 90 -0.20 0.36 -18.86
C ASN A 90 0.97 0.40 -17.87
N GLY A 91 1.90 -0.54 -18.01
CA GLY A 91 3.05 -0.63 -17.12
C GLY A 91 3.96 0.60 -17.16
N GLU A 92 4.14 1.26 -18.31
CA GLU A 92 4.97 2.47 -18.38
C GLU A 92 4.37 3.62 -17.57
N VAL A 93 3.06 3.85 -17.70
CA VAL A 93 2.34 4.86 -16.93
C VAL A 93 2.45 4.55 -15.45
N LEU A 94 2.13 3.31 -15.04
CA LEU A 94 2.17 2.94 -13.63
C LEU A 94 3.58 3.08 -13.03
N LEU A 95 4.62 2.61 -13.73
CA LEU A 95 6.00 2.71 -13.26
C LEU A 95 6.45 4.17 -13.11
N ASN A 96 6.01 5.05 -14.01
CA ASN A 96 6.29 6.48 -13.88
C ASN A 96 5.60 7.09 -12.65
N GLU A 97 4.33 6.76 -12.44
CA GLU A 97 3.59 7.17 -11.23
C GLU A 97 4.31 6.68 -9.96
N MET A 98 4.64 5.38 -9.89
CA MET A 98 5.35 4.78 -8.77
C MET A 98 6.70 5.45 -8.47
N ARG A 99 7.48 5.81 -9.51
CA ARG A 99 8.77 6.51 -9.34
C ARG A 99 8.61 7.94 -8.84
N SER A 100 7.53 8.62 -9.24
CA SER A 100 7.24 10.00 -8.85
C SER A 100 6.46 10.12 -7.54
N PHE A 101 5.95 8.99 -7.03
CA PHE A 101 5.09 8.94 -5.87
C PHE A 101 5.81 9.44 -4.61
N ASN A 102 5.09 10.24 -3.82
CA ASN A 102 5.57 10.74 -2.54
C ASN A 102 4.52 10.52 -1.46
N VAL A 103 4.81 9.58 -0.56
CA VAL A 103 3.94 9.18 0.56
C VAL A 103 3.52 10.37 1.44
N ASN A 104 4.33 11.42 1.52
CA ASN A 104 4.02 12.60 2.33
C ASN A 104 2.81 13.38 1.81
N ASN A 105 2.49 13.27 0.51
CA ASN A 105 1.36 13.97 -0.11
C ASN A 105 0.01 13.27 0.10
N VAL A 106 0.02 12.02 0.60
CA VAL A 106 -1.21 11.24 0.81
C VAL A 106 -1.95 11.78 2.03
N SER A 107 -3.27 12.00 1.88
CA SER A 107 -4.15 12.50 2.94
C SER A 107 -4.49 11.43 3.99
N PHE A 108 -4.89 11.85 5.19
CA PHE A 108 -5.39 10.92 6.22
C PHE A 108 -6.61 10.15 5.72
N HIS A 109 -7.52 10.82 4.99
CA HIS A 109 -8.70 10.16 4.41
C HIS A 109 -8.33 8.98 3.49
N THR A 110 -7.33 9.18 2.62
CA THR A 110 -6.82 8.11 1.76
C THR A 110 -6.22 6.97 2.58
N PHE A 111 -5.44 7.29 3.62
CA PHE A 111 -4.92 6.29 4.55
C PHE A 111 -6.03 5.49 5.25
N SER A 112 -7.06 6.16 5.79
CA SER A 112 -8.19 5.48 6.44
C SER A 112 -8.93 4.52 5.50
N LEU A 113 -9.05 4.88 4.22
CA LEU A 113 -9.63 3.99 3.20
C LEU A 113 -8.72 2.80 2.91
N LEU A 114 -7.41 3.03 2.76
CA LEU A 114 -6.41 1.96 2.55
C LEU A 114 -6.37 0.98 3.73
N ARG A 115 -6.55 1.48 4.96
CA ARG A 115 -6.61 0.65 6.17
C ARG A 115 -7.65 -0.46 6.06
N GLY A 116 -8.80 -0.18 5.46
CA GLY A 116 -9.85 -1.19 5.23
C GLY A 116 -9.49 -2.32 4.26
N TYR A 117 -8.37 -2.21 3.53
CA TYR A 117 -7.83 -3.25 2.66
C TYR A 117 -6.65 -4.01 3.28
N PHE A 118 -5.79 -3.34 4.05
CA PHE A 118 -4.57 -3.93 4.61
C PHE A 118 -4.75 -4.46 6.04
N GLU A 119 -5.57 -3.80 6.86
CA GLU A 119 -5.86 -4.26 8.21
C GLU A 119 -7.16 -5.06 8.18
N ASN A 120 -7.05 -6.36 8.46
CA ASN A 120 -8.17 -7.27 8.68
C ASN A 120 -8.90 -6.93 10.00
N VAL A 121 -9.40 -5.69 10.13
CA VAL A 121 -10.24 -5.28 11.25
C VAL A 121 -11.59 -5.94 11.03
N GLN A 122 -11.90 -6.91 11.90
CA GLN A 122 -13.08 -7.76 11.81
C GLN A 122 -14.40 -6.98 11.60
N ASP A 123 -15.32 -7.63 10.89
CA ASP A 123 -16.72 -7.31 10.58
C ASP A 123 -17.05 -6.43 9.34
N ASN A 124 -16.12 -5.68 8.75
CA ASN A 124 -16.39 -4.91 7.51
C ASN A 124 -15.16 -4.78 6.59
N VAL A 125 -14.45 -5.88 6.33
CA VAL A 125 -13.33 -5.87 5.38
C VAL A 125 -13.88 -5.60 3.98
N LEU A 126 -13.40 -4.53 3.32
CA LEU A 126 -13.82 -4.18 1.96
C LEU A 126 -13.40 -5.25 0.94
N ASN A 127 -12.34 -6.01 1.24
CA ASN A 127 -11.98 -7.22 0.51
C ASN A 127 -11.07 -8.16 1.32
N THR A 128 -11.53 -9.37 1.65
CA THR A 128 -10.73 -10.41 2.34
C THR A 128 -9.62 -11.00 1.48
N ASP A 129 -9.67 -10.76 0.17
CA ASP A 129 -8.84 -11.45 -0.82
C ASP A 129 -7.62 -10.62 -1.24
N PHE A 130 -7.35 -9.49 -0.56
CA PHE A 130 -6.18 -8.64 -0.82
C PHE A 130 -5.04 -8.92 0.18
N VAL A 131 -4.55 -10.15 0.16
CA VAL A 131 -3.42 -10.62 0.96
C VAL A 131 -2.33 -11.20 0.06
N PHE A 132 -1.11 -11.28 0.58
CA PHE A 132 0.04 -11.79 -0.17
C PHE A 132 -0.24 -13.15 -0.82
N GLU A 133 -0.84 -14.07 -0.06
CA GLU A 133 -1.12 -15.44 -0.48
C GLU A 133 -2.06 -15.53 -1.70
N GLU A 134 -2.94 -14.53 -1.87
CA GLU A 134 -3.86 -14.44 -3.00
C GLU A 134 -3.22 -13.74 -4.21
N ILE A 135 -2.14 -12.97 -4.01
CA ILE A 135 -1.39 -12.28 -5.06
C ILE A 135 -0.26 -13.17 -5.62
N GLU A 136 0.43 -13.93 -4.76
CA GLU A 136 1.56 -14.79 -5.12
C GLU A 136 1.32 -15.69 -6.35
N PRO A 137 0.13 -16.32 -6.54
CA PRO A 137 -0.14 -17.16 -7.70
C PRO A 137 -0.08 -16.44 -9.06
N TYR A 138 -0.15 -15.10 -9.08
CA TYR A 138 -0.07 -14.29 -10.30
C TYR A 138 1.37 -13.93 -10.69
N GLY A 139 2.36 -14.39 -9.92
CA GLY A 139 3.79 -14.32 -10.24
C GLY A 139 4.49 -13.06 -9.73
N ASP A 140 5.82 -13.03 -9.92
CA ASP A 140 6.73 -12.05 -9.30
C ASP A 140 6.34 -10.59 -9.56
N VAL A 141 5.81 -10.28 -10.75
CA VAL A 141 5.35 -8.91 -11.06
C VAL A 141 4.20 -8.48 -10.16
N ALA A 142 3.23 -9.37 -9.91
CA ALA A 142 2.10 -9.06 -9.05
C ALA A 142 2.55 -8.90 -7.58
N VAL A 143 3.49 -9.75 -7.15
CA VAL A 143 4.11 -9.69 -5.82
C VAL A 143 4.86 -8.38 -5.63
N ASP A 144 5.77 -8.02 -6.54
CA ASP A 144 6.53 -6.77 -6.47
C ASP A 144 5.62 -5.53 -6.42
N LEU A 145 4.51 -5.55 -7.17
CA LEU A 145 3.50 -4.49 -7.16
C LEU A 145 2.76 -4.41 -5.82
N TYR A 146 2.39 -5.56 -5.25
CA TYR A 146 1.74 -5.63 -3.94
C TYR A 146 2.67 -5.15 -2.82
N GLU A 147 3.91 -5.64 -2.77
CA GLU A 147 4.89 -5.25 -1.75
C GLU A 147 5.24 -3.76 -1.82
N TRP A 148 5.24 -3.17 -3.03
CA TRP A 148 5.40 -1.74 -3.18
C TRP A 148 4.24 -0.97 -2.54
N LEU A 149 3.00 -1.43 -2.72
CA LEU A 149 1.83 -0.82 -2.07
C LEU A 149 1.86 -1.00 -0.55
N ASP A 150 2.14 -2.22 -0.09
CA ASP A 150 2.21 -2.55 1.34
C ASP A 150 3.30 -1.76 2.07
N SER A 151 4.46 -1.57 1.43
CA SER A 151 5.53 -0.76 1.98
C SER A 151 5.16 0.71 2.07
N ASN A 152 4.45 1.26 1.08
CA ASN A 152 3.93 2.62 1.15
C ASN A 152 2.82 2.75 2.21
N TYR A 153 1.95 1.74 2.34
CA TYR A 153 0.95 1.69 3.40
C TYR A 153 1.61 1.68 4.79
N THR A 154 2.68 0.91 4.97
CA THR A 154 3.47 0.90 6.22
C THR A 154 4.07 2.27 6.54
N LEU A 155 4.58 3.00 5.54
CA LEU A 155 5.04 4.38 5.75
C LEU A 155 3.89 5.32 6.14
N LEU A 156 2.69 5.12 5.58
CA LEU A 156 1.50 5.88 5.96
C LEU A 156 1.04 5.55 7.38
N SER A 157 1.09 4.29 7.80
CA SER A 157 0.72 3.89 9.15
C SER A 157 1.66 4.50 10.17
N LEU A 158 2.98 4.57 9.89
CA LEU A 158 3.92 5.31 10.74
C LEU A 158 3.62 6.82 10.76
N LYS A 159 3.29 7.41 9.61
CA LYS A 159 2.94 8.85 9.52
C LYS A 159 1.69 9.21 10.33
N TYR A 160 0.71 8.33 10.38
CA TYR A 160 -0.61 8.61 10.95
C TYR A 160 -0.89 7.92 12.29
N ASN A 161 -0.10 6.94 12.73
CA ASN A 161 -0.23 6.32 14.06
C ASN A 161 -0.03 7.32 15.20
N ASP A 162 0.85 8.30 15.02
CA ASP A 162 1.17 9.29 16.06
C ASP A 162 0.04 10.32 16.27
N ASN A 163 -0.95 10.39 15.35
CA ASN A 163 -2.03 11.37 15.44
C ASN A 163 -3.25 10.87 16.24
N ASP A 164 -3.36 9.58 16.56
CA ASP A 164 -4.49 9.03 17.32
C ASP A 164 -4.42 9.40 18.82
N GLU A 165 -3.30 9.93 19.33
CA GLU A 165 -3.17 10.37 20.73
C GLU A 165 -3.55 11.85 20.97
N ASP A 166 -3.63 12.69 19.94
CA ASP A 166 -3.91 14.13 20.11
C ASP A 166 -5.41 14.49 20.01
N ASP A 167 -6.26 13.60 19.48
CA ASP A 167 -7.71 13.84 19.33
C ASP A 167 -8.55 13.41 20.56
N GLU A 168 -7.96 12.77 21.58
CA GLU A 168 -8.64 12.52 22.87
C GLU A 168 -8.56 13.70 23.87
N MET A 169 -7.96 14.84 23.47
CA MET A 169 -7.81 16.03 24.33
C MET A 169 -8.44 17.32 23.78
N MET A 170 -9.45 17.25 22.89
CA MET A 170 -10.28 18.41 22.53
C MET A 170 -11.78 18.21 22.80
#